data_AF-A0A2E0LHW9-F1
#
_entry.id   AF-A0A2E0LHW9-F1
#
_cell.length_a   1.000
_cell.length_b   1.000
_cell.length_c   1.000
_cell.angle_alpha   90.00
_cell.angle_beta   90.00
_cell.angle_gamma   90.00
#
_symmetry.space_group_name_H-M   'P 1'
#
loop_
_entity.id
_entity.type
_entity.pdbx_description
1 polymer ?
#
loop_
_entity_poly.entity_id
_entity_poly.type
_entity_poly.pdbx_seq_one_letter_code
_entity_poly.pdbx_strand_id
1 'polypeptide(L)'
;CTADGTLDLVTKTGPDQAPPGMLPWYAHPGRRTRGVAIAFGHWAALDGADCGPELFPLDTGCVWGRRLRLLDLDTCRYQHCGCAETGGE
;
A
#
# COMPACT_ATOMS: atom_id res chain seq x y z
N CYS A 1 7.35 -10.49 -2.12
CA CYS A 1 8.27 -11.43 -1.44
C CYS A 1 7.83 -12.87 -1.71
N THR A 2 8.77 -13.80 -1.67
CA THR A 2 8.53 -15.25 -1.75
C THR A 2 8.00 -15.80 -0.43
N ALA A 3 7.57 -17.07 -0.40
CA ALA A 3 6.95 -17.72 0.76
C ALA A 3 7.90 -17.88 1.97
N ASP A 4 9.21 -17.95 1.73
CA ASP A 4 10.25 -17.99 2.77
C ASP A 4 10.60 -16.59 3.30
N GLY A 5 9.99 -15.53 2.77
CA GLY A 5 10.22 -14.15 3.18
C GLY A 5 11.30 -13.41 2.38
N THR A 6 11.91 -14.02 1.36
CA THR A 6 12.88 -13.31 0.51
C THR A 6 12.22 -12.12 -0.18
N LEU A 7 12.82 -10.95 -0.01
CA LEU A 7 12.30 -9.68 -0.52
C LEU A 7 12.68 -9.48 -1.99
N ASP A 8 11.76 -8.89 -2.73
CA ASP A 8 12.05 -8.30 -4.04
C ASP A 8 12.18 -6.79 -3.85
N LEU A 9 13.37 -6.29 -4.18
CA LEU A 9 13.72 -4.87 -4.06
C LEU A 9 13.80 -4.18 -5.43
N VAL A 10 13.61 -4.93 -6.51
CA VAL A 10 13.73 -4.43 -7.89
C VAL A 10 12.36 -4.07 -8.44
N THR A 11 11.37 -4.92 -8.23
CA THR A 11 10.01 -4.69 -8.73
C THR A 11 9.30 -3.60 -7.91
N LYS A 12 8.88 -2.52 -8.58
CA LYS A 12 8.15 -1.38 -7.99
C LYS A 12 6.73 -1.21 -8.53
N THR A 13 6.25 -2.20 -9.28
CA THR A 13 4.96 -2.19 -9.96
C THR A 13 3.82 -2.62 -9.02
N GLY A 14 2.58 -2.55 -9.51
CA GLY A 14 1.42 -3.04 -8.77
C GLY A 14 1.42 -4.57 -8.61
N PRO A 15 0.57 -5.11 -7.72
CA PRO A 15 0.50 -6.54 -7.41
C PRO A 15 0.20 -7.44 -8.62
N ASP A 16 -0.51 -6.92 -9.63
CA ASP A 16 -0.84 -7.64 -10.87
C ASP A 16 0.38 -7.91 -11.78
N GLN A 17 1.49 -7.23 -11.52
CA GLN A 17 2.75 -7.37 -12.27
C GLN A 17 3.84 -8.07 -11.43
N ALA A 18 3.44 -8.75 -10.35
CA ALA A 18 4.39 -9.49 -9.53
C ALA A 18 5.05 -10.63 -10.33
N PRO A 19 6.38 -10.83 -10.21
CA PRO A 19 7.06 -11.96 -10.82
C PRO A 19 6.49 -13.31 -10.35
N PRO A 20 6.62 -14.38 -11.15
CA PRO A 20 6.18 -15.72 -10.75
C PRO A 20 6.78 -16.15 -9.40
N GLY A 21 5.95 -16.71 -8.53
CA GLY A 21 6.37 -17.16 -7.19
C GLY A 21 6.47 -16.05 -6.15
N MET A 22 6.15 -14.80 -6.50
CA MET A 22 6.09 -13.69 -5.55
C MET A 22 4.65 -13.29 -5.26
N LEU A 23 4.43 -12.92 -4.01
CA LEU A 23 3.17 -12.35 -3.54
C LEU A 23 3.44 -11.00 -2.88
N PRO A 24 2.45 -10.09 -2.89
CA PRO A 24 2.45 -8.96 -1.96
C PRO A 24 2.64 -9.46 -0.54
N TRP A 25 3.40 -8.72 0.28
CA TRP A 25 3.74 -9.15 1.64
C TRP A 25 2.49 -9.48 2.49
N TYR A 26 1.39 -8.77 2.24
CA TYR A 26 0.12 -8.97 2.95
C TYR A 26 -0.67 -10.19 2.46
N ALA A 27 -0.43 -10.70 1.25
CA ALA A 27 -1.19 -11.80 0.69
C ALA A 27 -0.72 -13.18 1.20
N HIS A 28 0.39 -13.24 1.95
CA HIS A 28 0.90 -14.50 2.47
C HIS A 28 -0.05 -15.12 3.53
N PRO A 29 -0.48 -16.39 3.35
CA PRO A 29 -1.44 -17.02 4.26
C PRO A 29 -0.89 -17.11 5.68
N GLY A 30 0.41 -17.36 5.85
CA GLY A 30 1.09 -17.47 7.14
C GLY A 30 1.64 -16.17 7.72
N ARG A 31 1.19 -14.98 7.25
CA ARG A 31 1.72 -13.71 7.78
C ARG A 31 1.47 -13.62 9.30
N ARG A 32 2.52 -13.26 10.06
CA ARG A 32 2.47 -13.15 11.53
C ARG A 32 1.64 -11.97 12.03
N THR A 33 1.27 -11.07 11.13
CA THR A 33 0.55 -9.82 11.41
C THR A 33 -0.97 -9.94 11.28
N ARG A 34 -1.51 -11.15 11.15
CA ARG A 34 -2.98 -11.34 11.22
C ARG A 34 -3.48 -10.94 12.60
N GLY A 35 -4.59 -10.21 12.69
CA GLY A 35 -5.10 -9.70 13.96
C GLY A 35 -4.47 -8.37 14.39
N VAL A 36 -3.60 -7.78 13.56
CA VAL A 36 -2.89 -6.53 13.86
C VAL A 36 -3.23 -5.48 12.82
N ALA A 37 -3.77 -4.36 13.28
CA ALA A 37 -4.00 -3.18 12.45
C ALA A 37 -2.65 -2.60 11.97
N ILE A 38 -2.46 -2.52 10.65
CA ILE A 38 -1.25 -1.97 10.02
C ILE A 38 -1.64 -0.88 9.03
N ALA A 39 -1.30 0.36 9.37
CA ALA A 39 -1.26 1.46 8.42
C ALA A 39 0.11 1.53 7.74
N PHE A 40 0.14 1.59 6.42
CA PHE A 40 1.39 1.59 5.66
C PHE A 40 1.32 2.45 4.40
N GLY A 41 2.50 2.80 3.87
CA GLY A 41 2.64 3.57 2.65
C GLY A 41 3.78 3.05 1.76
N HIS A 42 4.51 3.96 1.11
CA HIS A 42 5.65 3.70 0.20
C HIS A 42 5.30 3.04 -1.14
N TRP A 43 4.24 2.23 -1.19
CA TRP A 43 3.83 1.51 -2.40
C TRP A 43 2.69 2.22 -3.14
N ALA A 44 2.97 3.41 -3.68
CA ALA A 44 2.00 4.23 -4.41
C ALA A 44 1.30 3.52 -5.59
N ALA A 45 1.93 2.50 -6.17
CA ALA A 45 1.34 1.68 -7.23
C ALA A 45 0.09 0.89 -6.78
N LEU A 46 -0.13 0.74 -5.46
CA LEU A 46 -1.37 0.17 -4.92
C LEU A 46 -2.55 1.16 -4.99
N ASP A 47 -2.30 2.47 -5.07
CA ASP A 47 -3.30 3.54 -4.93
C ASP A 47 -4.29 3.34 -3.75
N GLY A 48 -3.79 2.75 -2.67
CA GLY A 48 -4.60 2.36 -1.53
C GLY A 48 -5.76 1.42 -1.86
N ALA A 49 -5.56 0.49 -2.80
CA ALA A 49 -6.42 -0.65 -3.03
C ALA A 49 -6.63 -1.47 -1.74
N ASP A 50 -7.76 -2.16 -1.64
CA ASP A 50 -8.03 -3.04 -0.49
C ASP A 50 -6.98 -4.16 -0.40
N CYS A 51 -6.30 -4.24 0.73
CA CYS A 51 -5.27 -5.25 1.02
C CYS A 51 -5.79 -6.34 1.96
N GLY A 52 -7.06 -6.29 2.34
CA GLY A 52 -7.71 -7.17 3.31
C GLY A 52 -7.93 -6.50 4.67
N PRO A 53 -8.55 -7.23 5.61
CA PRO A 53 -8.91 -6.69 6.91
C PRO A 53 -7.66 -6.25 7.68
N GLU A 54 -7.83 -5.19 8.48
CA GLU A 54 -6.81 -4.64 9.38
C GLU A 54 -5.61 -4.00 8.66
N LEU A 55 -5.69 -3.85 7.33
CA LEU A 55 -4.64 -3.24 6.53
C LEU A 55 -5.12 -1.93 5.93
N PHE A 56 -4.36 -0.86 6.20
CA PHE A 56 -4.71 0.49 5.81
C PHE A 56 -3.63 1.08 4.90
N PRO A 57 -3.72 0.86 3.59
CA PRO A 57 -2.76 1.44 2.65
C PRO A 57 -3.08 2.92 2.42
N LEU A 58 -2.15 3.78 2.85
CA LEU A 58 -2.28 5.24 2.85
C LEU A 58 -1.59 5.91 1.66
N ASP A 59 -0.66 5.21 1.00
CA ASP A 59 0.03 5.77 -0.15
C ASP A 59 -0.84 5.72 -1.41
N THR A 60 -1.46 6.86 -1.70
CA THR A 60 -2.22 7.12 -2.92
C THR A 60 -1.45 8.00 -3.90
N GLY A 61 -0.12 8.10 -3.79
CA GLY A 61 0.74 8.76 -4.77
C GLY A 61 0.58 10.27 -4.86
N CYS A 62 0.41 10.97 -3.74
CA CYS A 62 0.18 12.42 -3.68
C CYS A 62 1.19 13.26 -4.50
N VAL A 63 2.49 12.93 -4.40
CA VAL A 63 3.56 13.64 -5.12
C VAL A 63 3.50 13.45 -6.64
N TRP A 64 2.75 12.44 -7.10
CA TRP A 64 2.54 12.14 -8.52
C TRP A 64 1.24 12.76 -9.06
N GLY A 65 0.74 13.82 -8.41
CA GLY A 65 -0.49 14.51 -8.82
C GLY A 65 -1.78 13.75 -8.51
N ARG A 66 -1.73 12.72 -7.65
CA ARG A 66 -2.93 12.01 -7.18
C ARG A 66 -3.48 12.71 -5.93
N ARG A 67 -3.74 11.95 -4.86
CA ARG A 67 -4.35 12.45 -3.63
C ARG A 67 -3.54 12.07 -2.40
N LEU A 68 -3.71 12.84 -1.33
CA LEU A 68 -3.30 12.45 0.01
C LEU A 68 -4.46 11.72 0.68
N ARG A 69 -4.21 10.53 1.25
CA ARG A 69 -5.17 9.77 2.04
C ARG A 69 -4.82 9.90 3.52
N LEU A 70 -5.81 10.28 4.33
CA LEU A 70 -5.73 10.33 5.78
C LEU A 70 -6.60 9.21 6.36
N LEU A 71 -6.15 8.62 7.47
CA LEU A 71 -6.89 7.62 8.23
C LEU A 71 -7.21 8.19 9.61
N ASP A 72 -8.49 8.23 9.94
CA ASP A 72 -8.95 8.40 11.31
C ASP A 72 -8.77 7.06 12.05
N LEU A 73 -7.98 7.04 13.12
CA LEU A 73 -7.65 5.81 13.86
C LEU A 73 -8.78 5.34 14.78
N ASP A 74 -9.66 6.24 15.21
CA ASP A 74 -10.78 5.91 16.08
C ASP A 74 -11.92 5.29 15.28
N THR A 75 -12.16 5.82 14.06
CA THR A 75 -13.27 5.37 13.22
C THR A 75 -12.85 4.46 12.07
N CYS A 76 -11.54 4.31 11.82
CA CYS A 76 -10.98 3.62 10.66
C CYS A 76 -11.49 4.16 9.32
N ARG A 77 -11.93 5.42 9.26
CA ARG A 77 -12.45 6.05 8.05
C ARG A 77 -11.36 6.79 7.31
N TYR A 78 -11.43 6.71 5.98
CA TYR A 78 -10.55 7.46 5.10
C TYR A 78 -11.10 8.85 4.82
N GLN A 79 -10.20 9.83 4.80
CA GLN A 79 -10.44 11.15 4.22
C GLN A 79 -9.41 11.38 3.10
N HIS A 80 -9.79 12.19 2.12
CA HIS A 80 -8.93 12.50 0.97
C HIS A 80 -8.80 14.00 0.81
N CYS A 81 -7.57 14.45 0.56
CA CYS A 81 -7.27 15.81 0.17
C CYS A 81 -6.60 15.78 -1.21
N GLY A 82 -6.98 16.73 -2.06
CA GLY A 82 -6.22 16.99 -3.29
C GLY A 82 -4.81 17.43 -2.92
N CYS A 83 -3.82 16.97 -3.68
CA CYS A 83 -2.48 17.50 -3.55
C CYS A 83 -2.40 18.78 -4.37
N ALA A 84 -1.88 19.87 -3.78
CA ALA A 84 -1.57 21.05 -4.57
C ALA A 84 -0.64 20.61 -5.70
N GLU A 85 -0.91 21.05 -6.94
CA GLU A 85 -0.03 20.74 -8.06
C GLU A 85 1.37 21.20 -7.67
N THR A 86 2.32 20.27 -7.59
CA THR A 86 3.72 20.63 -7.61
C THR A 86 3.95 21.21 -9.00
N GLY A 87 3.87 22.52 -9.13
CA GLY A 87 4.27 23.23 -10.33
C GLY A 87 5.65 22.76 -10.72
N GLY A 88 5.71 22.03 -11.83
CA GLY A 88 6.94 21.78 -12.58
C GLY A 88 6.99 22.80 -13.72
N GLU A 89 8.16 23.41 -13.87
CA GLU A 89 8.58 24.30 -14.97
C GLU A 89 8.12 23.87 -16.37
#